data_AF-A0A0C4FBR3-F1
#
_entry.id   AF-A0A0C4FBR3-F1
#
_cell.length_a   1.000
_cell.length_b   1.000
_cell.length_c   1.000
_cell.angle_alpha   90.00
_cell.angle_beta   90.00
_cell.angle_gamma   90.00
#
_symmetry.space_group_name_H-M   'P 1'
#
loop_
_entity.id
_entity.type
_entity.pdbx_description
1 polymer ?
#
loop_
_entity_poly.entity_id
_entity_poly.type
_entity_poly.pdbx_seq_one_letter_code
_entity_poly.pdbx_strand_id
1 'polypeptide(L)'
;MKKIKPQDGLKFDGSNVERFLDDYELAAELDEASDYDKARQVVRFVENGETRAVLKTLEGHKPPDWSKLKAAMLAYWADVDTAVFTERDVANLVDKWTKKGGVSSVADYHDFRKSWDPIQAYLVSKNHVESEEELKKQFYQAFSAGFQGRIRDQLIKDNTLVVTVDNRARLPSFKTLRSAVDTVMKGQISLSFEDTRSSAPVAAPFKRRTKL
;
A
#
# COMPACT_ATOMS: atom_id res chain seq x y z
N MET A 1 12.94 -14.10 -29.27
CA MET A 1 12.98 -13.21 -28.09
C MET A 1 11.72 -13.46 -27.29
N LYS A 2 11.82 -14.07 -26.10
CA LYS A 2 10.65 -14.29 -25.25
C LYS A 2 10.32 -13.00 -24.50
N LYS A 3 9.03 -12.65 -24.41
CA LYS A 3 8.59 -11.42 -23.76
C LYS A 3 8.42 -11.69 -22.27
N ILE A 4 9.18 -10.99 -21.44
CA ILE A 4 8.99 -11.03 -19.98
C ILE A 4 7.77 -10.17 -19.66
N LYS A 5 6.77 -10.76 -19.02
CA LYS A 5 5.55 -10.09 -18.64
C LYS A 5 5.82 -9.29 -17.37
N PRO A 6 5.40 -8.01 -17.31
CA PRO A 6 5.36 -7.30 -16.05
C PRO A 6 4.41 -8.04 -15.12
N GLN A 7 4.92 -8.54 -14.00
CA GLN A 7 4.08 -8.88 -12.87
C GLN A 7 3.52 -7.59 -12.25
N ASP A 8 2.40 -7.68 -11.54
CA ASP A 8 1.76 -6.52 -10.93
C ASP A 8 2.76 -5.75 -10.06
N GLY A 9 3.05 -4.50 -10.44
CA GLY A 9 3.97 -3.62 -9.72
C GLY A 9 5.47 -3.83 -9.98
N LEU A 10 5.89 -4.76 -10.86
CA LEU A 10 7.32 -4.96 -11.12
C LEU A 10 7.91 -3.79 -11.94
N LYS A 11 8.47 -2.80 -11.22
CA LYS A 11 9.09 -1.60 -11.77
C LYS A 11 10.36 -1.23 -11.00
N PHE A 12 11.35 -0.73 -11.72
CA PHE A 12 12.59 -0.20 -11.17
C PHE A 12 12.62 1.32 -11.26
N ASP A 13 12.90 1.97 -10.16
CA ASP A 13 12.92 3.42 -10.05
C ASP A 13 14.30 3.97 -9.65
N GLY A 14 15.28 3.09 -9.40
CA GLY A 14 16.61 3.44 -8.91
C GLY A 14 16.86 3.09 -7.44
N SER A 15 15.88 2.50 -6.75
CA SER A 15 15.98 1.97 -5.38
C SER A 15 15.69 0.47 -5.36
N ASN A 16 16.14 -0.28 -4.35
CA ASN A 16 15.90 -1.73 -4.23
C ASN A 16 16.32 -2.50 -5.48
N VAL A 17 17.51 -2.20 -6.01
CA VAL A 17 18.14 -2.89 -7.14
C VAL A 17 18.31 -4.39 -6.87
N GLU A 18 18.66 -4.83 -5.67
CA GLU A 18 18.80 -6.26 -5.36
C GLU A 18 17.45 -6.97 -5.48
N ARG A 19 16.44 -6.47 -4.77
CA ARG A 19 15.07 -7.01 -4.82
C ARG A 19 14.47 -6.93 -6.22
N PHE A 20 14.68 -5.82 -6.93
CA PHE A 20 14.24 -5.67 -8.31
C PHE A 20 14.87 -6.72 -9.23
N LEU A 21 16.18 -6.98 -9.09
CA LEU A 21 16.87 -7.97 -9.90
C LEU A 21 16.35 -9.37 -9.60
N ASP A 22 16.12 -9.72 -8.33
CA ASP A 22 15.55 -11.01 -7.93
C ASP A 22 14.14 -11.21 -8.50
N ASP A 23 13.24 -10.24 -8.31
CA ASP A 23 11.87 -10.30 -8.82
C ASP A 23 11.84 -10.33 -10.36
N TYR A 24 12.76 -9.62 -11.02
CA TYR A 24 12.89 -9.59 -12.48
C TYR A 24 13.43 -10.91 -13.04
N GLU A 25 14.43 -11.50 -12.39
CA GLU A 25 14.98 -12.80 -12.78
C GLU A 25 13.96 -13.92 -12.58
N LEU A 26 13.20 -13.89 -11.49
CA LEU A 26 12.09 -14.82 -11.26
C LEU A 26 11.01 -14.69 -12.34
N ALA A 27 10.61 -13.47 -12.70
CA ALA A 27 9.65 -13.24 -13.79
C ALA A 27 10.20 -13.75 -15.13
N ALA A 28 11.49 -13.54 -15.39
CA ALA A 28 12.15 -14.03 -16.59
C ALA A 28 12.21 -15.56 -16.62
N GLU A 29 12.49 -16.22 -15.51
CA GLU A 29 12.49 -17.69 -15.38
C GLU A 29 11.10 -18.26 -15.64
N LEU A 30 10.05 -17.67 -15.05
CA LEU A 30 8.65 -18.09 -15.25
C LEU A 30 8.20 -17.94 -16.71
N ASP A 31 8.70 -16.93 -17.42
CA ASP A 31 8.47 -16.74 -18.86
C ASP A 31 9.54 -17.45 -19.73
N GLU A 32 10.42 -18.25 -19.10
CA GLU A 32 11.51 -19.02 -19.71
C GLU A 32 12.44 -18.19 -20.62
N ALA A 33 12.64 -16.92 -20.27
CA ALA A 33 13.40 -15.94 -21.01
C ALA A 33 14.92 -16.12 -20.80
N SER A 34 15.68 -15.96 -21.88
CA SER A 34 17.15 -16.07 -21.83
C SER A 34 17.81 -14.83 -21.22
N ASP A 35 19.10 -14.94 -20.88
CA ASP A 35 19.93 -13.80 -20.50
C ASP A 35 19.94 -12.67 -21.54
N TYR A 36 19.97 -13.04 -22.83
CA TYR A 36 19.82 -12.06 -23.90
C TYR A 36 18.46 -11.33 -23.85
N ASP A 37 17.37 -12.06 -23.58
CA ASP A 37 16.04 -11.48 -23.44
C ASP A 37 15.94 -10.56 -22.21
N LYS A 38 16.59 -10.93 -21.09
CA LYS A 38 16.68 -10.13 -19.86
C LYS A 38 17.39 -8.79 -20.13
N ALA A 39 18.62 -8.84 -20.63
CA ALA A 39 19.40 -7.63 -20.91
C ALA A 39 18.71 -6.68 -21.90
N ARG A 40 17.98 -7.23 -22.88
CA ARG A 40 17.26 -6.44 -23.88
C ARG A 40 15.97 -5.80 -23.35
N GLN A 41 15.34 -6.37 -22.32
CA GLN A 41 14.00 -5.98 -21.88
C GLN A 41 13.96 -5.24 -20.55
N VAL A 42 14.98 -5.34 -19.71
CA VAL A 42 15.02 -4.69 -18.37
C VAL A 42 14.68 -3.19 -18.43
N VAL A 43 15.08 -2.49 -19.49
CA VAL A 43 14.80 -1.06 -19.73
C VAL A 43 13.30 -0.72 -19.86
N ARG A 44 12.43 -1.72 -20.03
CA ARG A 44 10.95 -1.57 -20.07
C ARG A 44 10.31 -1.66 -18.68
N PHE A 45 11.07 -2.16 -17.72
CA PHE A 45 10.67 -2.28 -16.33
C PHE A 45 11.09 -1.05 -15.53
N VAL A 46 11.83 -0.11 -16.13
CA VAL A 46 12.18 1.15 -15.47
C VAL A 46 11.00 2.14 -15.50
N GLU A 47 10.69 2.74 -14.34
CA GLU A 47 9.55 3.64 -14.13
C GLU A 47 9.83 5.07 -14.62
N ASN A 48 10.99 5.64 -14.26
CA ASN A 48 11.32 7.04 -14.55
C ASN A 48 12.38 7.19 -15.66
N GLY A 49 12.44 8.39 -16.27
CA GLY A 49 13.30 8.67 -17.41
C GLY A 49 14.79 8.74 -17.08
N GLU A 50 15.14 9.20 -15.87
CA GLU A 50 16.52 9.38 -15.41
C GLU A 50 17.20 8.03 -15.17
N THR A 51 16.60 7.16 -14.37
CA THR A 51 17.06 5.78 -14.15
C THR A 51 17.16 5.03 -15.47
N ARG A 52 16.24 5.29 -16.41
CA ARG A 52 16.27 4.68 -17.74
C ARG A 52 17.42 5.19 -18.60
N ALA A 53 17.79 6.46 -18.46
CA ALA A 53 18.93 7.04 -19.15
C ALA A 53 20.24 6.44 -18.62
N VAL A 54 20.39 6.36 -17.29
CA VAL A 54 21.54 5.71 -16.63
C VAL A 54 21.65 4.24 -17.06
N LEU A 55 20.56 3.47 -16.99
CA LEU A 55 20.60 2.05 -17.35
C LEU A 55 21.10 1.83 -18.78
N LYS A 56 20.77 2.74 -19.71
CA LYS A 56 21.22 2.64 -21.11
C LYS A 56 22.71 2.92 -21.30
N THR A 57 23.37 3.58 -20.34
CA THR A 57 24.81 3.86 -20.38
C THR A 57 25.64 2.78 -19.70
N LEU A 58 25.01 1.85 -18.96
CA LEU A 58 25.71 0.79 -18.26
C LEU A 58 26.28 -0.27 -19.21
N GLU A 59 27.42 -0.85 -18.81
CA GLU A 59 28.03 -1.96 -19.52
C GLU A 59 27.05 -3.14 -19.61
N GLY A 60 26.99 -3.82 -20.75
CA GLY A 60 26.07 -4.92 -20.99
C GLY A 60 24.66 -4.50 -21.41
N HIS A 61 24.35 -3.20 -21.51
CA HIS A 61 23.12 -2.77 -22.18
C HIS A 61 23.24 -2.89 -23.70
N LYS A 62 24.37 -2.44 -24.26
CA LYS A 62 24.71 -2.56 -25.68
C LYS A 62 26.19 -2.93 -25.84
N PRO A 63 26.52 -4.10 -26.44
CA PRO A 63 25.60 -5.18 -26.79
C PRO A 63 24.91 -5.78 -25.53
N PRO A 64 23.72 -6.39 -25.66
CA PRO A 64 23.03 -7.00 -24.52
C PRO A 64 23.84 -8.16 -23.92
N ASP A 65 24.24 -8.02 -22.66
CA ASP A 65 24.93 -9.02 -21.84
C ASP A 65 24.39 -8.90 -20.41
N TRP A 66 23.61 -9.90 -19.98
CA TRP A 66 22.92 -9.83 -18.70
C TRP A 66 23.87 -9.86 -17.51
N SER A 67 24.94 -10.67 -17.58
CA SER A 67 25.88 -10.81 -16.48
C SER A 67 26.59 -9.48 -16.22
N LYS A 68 27.07 -8.83 -17.28
CA LYS A 68 27.69 -7.51 -17.20
C LYS A 68 26.71 -6.42 -16.78
N LEU A 69 25.50 -6.44 -17.33
CA LEU A 69 24.49 -5.45 -17.00
C LEU A 69 24.05 -5.56 -15.54
N LYS A 70 23.78 -6.78 -15.04
CA LYS A 70 23.45 -7.03 -13.63
C LYS A 70 24.56 -6.51 -12.71
N ALA A 71 25.82 -6.83 -13.01
CA ALA A 71 26.96 -6.36 -12.24
C ALA A 71 27.08 -4.83 -12.26
N ALA A 72 26.89 -4.18 -13.41
CA ALA A 72 26.92 -2.73 -13.52
C ALA A 72 25.74 -2.05 -12.80
N MET A 73 24.55 -2.66 -12.82
CA MET A 73 23.39 -2.20 -12.07
C MET A 73 23.64 -2.26 -10.56
N LEU A 74 24.17 -3.39 -10.07
CA LEU A 74 24.59 -3.52 -8.67
C LEU A 74 25.68 -2.51 -8.32
N ALA A 75 26.73 -2.37 -9.12
CA ALA A 75 27.81 -1.41 -8.82
C ALA A 75 27.33 0.05 -8.78
N TYR A 76 26.34 0.42 -9.61
CA TYR A 76 25.81 1.79 -9.64
C TYR A 76 24.81 2.06 -8.52
N TRP A 77 23.93 1.09 -8.20
CA TRP A 77 22.81 1.29 -7.28
C TRP A 77 22.96 0.61 -5.92
N ALA A 78 23.85 -0.37 -5.73
CA ALA A 78 23.96 -1.13 -4.47
C ALA A 78 24.31 -0.25 -3.27
N ASP A 79 25.12 0.80 -3.44
CA ASP A 79 25.43 1.75 -2.36
C ASP A 79 24.23 2.63 -1.99
N VAL A 80 23.30 2.84 -2.94
CA VAL A 80 22.00 3.50 -2.70
C VAL A 80 21.00 2.52 -2.09
N ASP A 81 21.33 1.22 -2.08
CA ASP A 81 20.38 0.13 -1.93
C ASP A 81 20.58 -0.74 -0.69
N THR A 82 20.51 -0.11 0.47
CA THR A 82 20.47 -0.80 1.77
C THR A 82 19.08 -0.82 2.39
N ALA A 83 18.08 -0.32 1.65
CA ALA A 83 16.76 0.06 2.15
C ALA A 83 15.72 -1.06 2.07
N VAL A 84 15.65 -1.93 3.10
CA VAL A 84 14.65 -3.02 3.23
C VAL A 84 13.21 -2.53 3.01
N PHE A 85 12.90 -1.30 3.44
CA PHE A 85 11.65 -0.62 3.10
C PHE A 85 11.91 0.84 2.70
N THR A 86 11.04 1.34 1.82
CA THR A 86 11.06 2.70 1.27
C THR A 86 9.70 3.39 1.45
N GLU A 87 9.63 4.69 1.23
CA GLU A 87 8.35 5.41 1.20
C GLU A 87 7.39 4.88 0.12
N ARG A 88 7.91 4.24 -0.93
CA ARG A 88 7.08 3.59 -1.95
C ARG A 88 6.36 2.37 -1.42
N ASP A 89 6.96 1.61 -0.50
CA ASP A 89 6.28 0.50 0.15
C ASP A 89 5.06 0.98 0.95
N VAL A 90 5.15 2.18 1.56
CA VAL A 90 4.00 2.85 2.18
C VAL A 90 2.95 3.20 1.13
N ALA A 91 3.33 3.87 0.04
CA ALA A 91 2.40 4.27 -1.02
C ALA A 91 1.69 3.05 -1.66
N ASN A 92 2.44 1.99 -1.96
CA ASN A 92 1.94 0.73 -2.52
C ASN A 92 1.00 0.03 -1.54
N LEU A 93 1.32 0.01 -0.25
CA LEU A 93 0.44 -0.56 0.76
C LEU A 93 -0.88 0.22 0.86
N VAL A 94 -0.82 1.56 0.87
CA VAL A 94 -2.03 2.40 0.89
C VAL A 94 -2.85 2.17 -0.37
N ASP A 95 -2.25 2.18 -1.56
CA ASP A 95 -2.93 1.93 -2.84
C ASP A 95 -3.59 0.54 -2.89
N LYS A 96 -2.90 -0.49 -2.41
CA LYS A 96 -3.45 -1.85 -2.28
C LYS A 96 -4.71 -1.86 -1.43
N TRP A 97 -4.69 -1.18 -0.28
CA TRP A 97 -5.83 -1.13 0.62
C TRP A 97 -6.97 -0.28 0.07
N THR A 98 -6.69 0.90 -0.50
CA THR A 98 -7.72 1.75 -1.09
C THR A 98 -8.42 1.09 -2.27
N LYS A 99 -7.69 0.37 -3.13
CA LYS A 99 -8.27 -0.46 -4.21
C LYS A 99 -9.17 -1.59 -3.71
N LYS A 100 -8.90 -2.14 -2.52
CA LYS A 100 -9.77 -3.13 -1.84
C LYS A 100 -11.03 -2.49 -1.21
N GLY A 101 -11.16 -1.16 -1.23
CA GLY A 101 -12.23 -0.42 -0.55
C GLY A 101 -11.82 0.20 0.79
N GLY A 102 -10.53 0.10 1.13
CA GLY A 102 -9.93 0.59 2.36
C GLY A 102 -10.10 -0.35 3.54
N VAL A 103 -9.41 -0.06 4.65
CA VAL A 103 -9.60 -0.75 5.93
C VAL A 103 -11.01 -0.46 6.43
N SER A 104 -11.83 -1.51 6.53
CA SER A 104 -13.28 -1.41 6.73
C SER A 104 -13.82 -2.24 7.90
N SER A 105 -12.95 -2.97 8.59
CA SER A 105 -13.30 -3.83 9.71
C SER A 105 -12.12 -3.98 10.68
N VAL A 106 -12.38 -4.52 11.87
CA VAL A 106 -11.35 -4.87 12.85
C VAL A 106 -10.37 -5.92 12.29
N ALA A 107 -10.87 -6.90 11.54
CA ALA A 107 -10.04 -7.91 10.89
C ALA A 107 -9.11 -7.27 9.83
N ASP A 108 -9.67 -6.41 8.97
CA ASP A 108 -8.87 -5.65 8.01
C ASP A 108 -7.80 -4.80 8.70
N TYR A 109 -8.14 -4.18 9.83
CA TYR A 109 -7.18 -3.36 10.57
C TYR A 109 -6.02 -4.17 11.12
N HIS A 110 -6.31 -5.36 11.65
CA HIS A 110 -5.27 -6.29 12.09
C HIS A 110 -4.35 -6.72 10.93
N ASP A 111 -4.91 -7.02 9.77
CA ASP A 111 -4.13 -7.41 8.59
C ASP A 111 -3.33 -6.24 8.01
N PHE A 112 -3.91 -5.04 7.98
CA PHE A 112 -3.21 -3.83 7.58
C PHE A 112 -1.99 -3.59 8.47
N ARG A 113 -2.15 -3.71 9.79
CA ARG A 113 -1.05 -3.49 10.76
C ARG A 113 0.11 -4.47 10.60
N LYS A 114 -0.15 -5.73 10.24
CA LYS A 114 0.92 -6.72 9.98
C LYS A 114 1.89 -6.27 8.90
N SER A 115 1.43 -5.48 7.93
CA SER A 115 2.28 -4.92 6.88
C SER A 115 2.75 -3.50 7.21
N TRP A 116 1.88 -2.66 7.78
CA TRP A 116 2.18 -1.27 8.06
C TRP A 116 3.24 -1.10 9.17
N ASP A 117 3.10 -1.82 10.29
CA ASP A 117 3.94 -1.61 11.48
C ASP A 117 5.44 -1.90 11.19
N PRO A 118 5.82 -2.98 10.48
CA PRO A 118 7.22 -3.21 10.09
C PRO A 118 7.79 -2.14 9.16
N ILE A 119 7.01 -1.68 8.17
CA ILE A 119 7.42 -0.65 7.21
C ILE A 119 7.69 0.67 7.95
N GLN A 120 6.73 1.13 8.75
CA GLN A 120 6.87 2.35 9.53
C GLN A 120 8.09 2.29 10.46
N ALA A 121 8.23 1.20 11.23
CA ALA A 121 9.32 1.06 12.19
C ALA A 121 10.69 1.11 11.50
N TYR A 122 10.82 0.46 10.34
CA TYR A 122 12.05 0.49 9.56
C TYR A 122 12.38 1.91 9.09
N LEU A 123 11.42 2.60 8.44
CA LEU A 123 11.64 3.92 7.87
C LEU A 123 12.08 4.94 8.93
N VAL A 124 11.46 4.91 10.11
CA VAL A 124 11.87 5.77 11.23
C VAL A 124 13.25 5.36 11.75
N SER A 125 13.50 4.06 11.96
CA SER A 125 14.77 3.58 12.52
C SER A 125 15.99 3.85 11.63
N LYS A 126 15.77 3.93 10.31
CA LYS A 126 16.81 4.20 9.31
C LYS A 126 16.87 5.65 8.88
N ASN A 127 16.10 6.54 9.52
CA ASN A 127 16.00 7.96 9.17
C ASN A 127 15.61 8.19 7.69
N HIS A 128 14.84 7.27 7.11
CA HIS A 128 14.22 7.49 5.79
C HIS A 128 13.06 8.48 5.89
N VAL A 129 12.46 8.60 7.08
CA VAL A 129 11.54 9.68 7.46
C VAL A 129 12.05 10.27 8.78
N GLU A 130 11.90 11.59 8.97
CA GLU A 130 12.30 12.27 10.21
C GLU A 130 11.45 11.80 11.39
N SER A 131 10.18 11.45 11.12
CA SER A 131 9.27 10.89 12.14
C SER A 131 8.03 10.22 11.55
N GLU A 132 7.29 9.51 12.41
CA GLU A 132 5.97 8.95 12.07
C GLU A 132 4.94 10.01 11.62
N GLU A 133 5.17 11.28 11.94
CA GLU A 133 4.27 12.38 11.54
C GLU A 133 4.16 12.54 10.03
N GLU A 134 5.21 12.19 9.28
CA GLU A 134 5.22 12.25 7.82
C GLU A 134 4.32 11.19 7.19
N LEU A 135 4.07 10.09 7.91
CA LEU A 135 3.27 8.96 7.43
C LEU A 135 1.79 9.06 7.80
N LYS A 136 1.39 10.08 8.58
CA LYS A 136 0.02 10.18 9.12
C LYS A 136 -1.07 10.30 8.06
N LYS A 137 -0.77 10.98 6.95
CA LYS A 137 -1.73 11.17 5.86
C LYS A 137 -1.97 9.84 5.16
N GLN A 138 -0.89 9.12 4.84
CA GLN A 138 -0.89 7.80 4.22
C GLN A 138 -1.64 6.80 5.10
N PHE A 139 -1.36 6.80 6.41
CA PHE A 139 -2.08 5.98 7.39
C PHE A 139 -3.59 6.24 7.37
N TYR A 140 -4.02 7.51 7.43
CA TYR A 140 -5.43 7.87 7.36
C TYR A 140 -6.10 7.48 6.04
N GLN A 141 -5.38 7.65 4.92
CA GLN A 141 -5.87 7.33 3.57
C GLN A 141 -6.12 5.84 3.35
N ALA A 142 -5.43 4.94 4.07
CA ALA A 142 -5.64 3.50 3.96
C ALA A 142 -7.03 3.05 4.42
N PHE A 143 -7.73 3.84 5.24
CA PHE A 143 -9.06 3.51 5.75
C PHE A 143 -10.15 3.77 4.71
N SER A 144 -11.21 2.96 4.76
CA SER A 144 -12.41 3.19 3.94
C SER A 144 -13.05 4.55 4.25
N ALA A 145 -13.76 5.15 3.29
CA ALA A 145 -14.40 6.46 3.49
C ALA A 145 -15.34 6.49 4.71
N GLY A 146 -16.08 5.40 4.96
CA GLY A 146 -16.93 5.26 6.15
C GLY A 146 -16.14 5.27 7.45
N PHE A 147 -14.98 4.60 7.49
CA PHE A 147 -14.10 4.64 8.66
C PHE A 147 -13.38 5.96 8.83
N GLN A 148 -12.94 6.58 7.74
CA GLN A 148 -12.37 7.93 7.77
C GLN A 148 -13.33 8.94 8.41
N GLY A 149 -14.64 8.81 8.12
CA GLY A 149 -15.71 9.57 8.78
C GLY A 149 -15.79 9.29 10.28
N ARG A 150 -15.88 8.03 10.69
CA ARG A 150 -15.93 7.64 12.11
C ARG A 150 -14.71 8.10 12.91
N ILE A 151 -13.52 8.00 12.32
CA ILE A 151 -12.27 8.49 12.92
C ILE A 151 -12.34 10.01 13.09
N ARG A 152 -12.84 10.74 12.08
CA ARG A 152 -13.03 12.19 12.17
C ARG A 152 -14.02 12.56 13.27
N ASP A 153 -15.15 11.88 13.36
CA ASP A 153 -16.17 12.10 14.40
C ASP A 153 -15.58 11.85 15.79
N GLN A 154 -14.77 10.80 15.94
CA GLN A 154 -14.06 10.51 17.19
C GLN A 154 -13.06 11.63 17.54
N LEU A 155 -12.29 12.13 16.58
CA LEU A 155 -11.37 13.25 16.80
C LEU A 155 -12.07 14.55 17.20
N ILE A 156 -13.24 14.83 16.62
CA ILE A 156 -14.09 15.96 16.99
C ILE A 156 -14.62 15.78 18.42
N LYS A 157 -15.13 14.59 18.73
CA LYS A 157 -15.64 14.24 20.06
C LYS A 157 -14.57 14.41 21.15
N ASP A 158 -13.34 14.01 20.85
CA ASP A 158 -12.21 14.12 21.77
C ASP A 158 -11.61 15.54 21.81
N ASN A 159 -12.15 16.49 21.02
CA ASN A 159 -11.64 17.85 20.84
C ASN A 159 -10.15 17.89 20.47
N THR A 160 -9.71 16.92 19.67
CA THR A 160 -8.30 16.76 19.25
C THR A 160 -8.06 17.12 17.79
N LEU A 161 -9.12 17.34 17.01
CA LEU A 161 -8.99 17.79 15.63
C LEU A 161 -8.38 19.20 15.61
N VAL A 162 -7.28 19.39 14.86
CA VAL A 162 -6.61 20.69 14.78
C VAL A 162 -7.37 21.55 13.76
N VAL A 163 -7.88 22.69 14.22
CA VAL A 163 -8.48 23.70 13.36
C VAL A 163 -7.45 24.79 13.09
N THR A 164 -7.18 25.07 11.82
CA THR A 164 -6.27 26.14 11.40
C THR A 164 -6.95 27.51 11.55
N VAL A 165 -6.16 28.59 11.48
CA VAL A 165 -6.65 29.97 11.60
C VAL A 165 -7.69 30.32 10.52
N ASP A 166 -7.62 29.68 9.34
CA ASP A 166 -8.58 29.77 8.25
C ASP A 166 -9.74 28.75 8.35
N ASN A 167 -9.96 28.20 9.53
CA ASN A 167 -11.05 27.27 9.87
C ASN A 167 -11.03 25.94 9.06
N ARG A 168 -9.84 25.51 8.61
CA ARG A 168 -9.67 24.21 7.94
C ARG A 168 -9.24 23.15 8.94
N ALA A 169 -9.80 21.96 8.81
CA ALA A 169 -9.42 20.82 9.62
C ALA A 169 -8.10 20.23 9.14
N ARG A 170 -7.16 20.02 10.07
CA ARG A 170 -5.89 19.32 9.87
C ARG A 170 -5.85 18.08 10.76
N LEU A 171 -5.25 17.00 10.26
CA LEU A 171 -4.99 15.81 11.06
C LEU A 171 -4.10 16.16 12.27
N PRO A 172 -4.42 15.64 13.47
CA PRO A 172 -3.61 15.88 14.67
C PRO A 172 -2.25 15.17 14.59
N SER A 173 -1.54 15.09 15.72
CA SER A 173 -0.34 14.25 15.82
C SER A 173 -0.66 12.79 15.45
N PHE A 174 0.32 12.07 14.92
CA PHE A 174 0.19 10.67 14.57
C PHE A 174 -0.24 9.82 15.76
N LYS A 175 0.31 10.09 16.95
CA LYS A 175 -0.08 9.43 18.20
C LYS A 175 -1.56 9.61 18.51
N THR A 176 -2.07 10.83 18.38
CA THR A 176 -3.49 11.14 18.62
C THR A 176 -4.39 10.46 17.59
N LEU A 177 -4.00 10.51 16.30
CA LEU A 177 -4.70 9.84 15.23
C LEU A 177 -4.80 8.32 15.46
N ARG A 178 -3.68 7.68 15.82
CA ARG A 178 -3.61 6.25 16.10
C ARG A 178 -4.49 5.86 17.29
N SER A 179 -4.49 6.68 18.34
CA SER A 179 -5.39 6.49 19.48
C SER A 179 -6.87 6.58 19.10
N ALA A 180 -7.24 7.53 18.22
CA ALA A 180 -8.62 7.65 17.75
C ALA A 180 -9.04 6.43 16.91
N VAL A 181 -8.15 5.93 16.05
CA VAL A 181 -8.37 4.68 15.30
C VAL A 181 -8.58 3.51 16.25
N ASP A 182 -7.72 3.34 17.26
CA ASP A 182 -7.84 2.25 18.23
C ASP A 182 -9.18 2.32 18.99
N THR A 183 -9.65 3.52 19.35
CA THR A 183 -10.96 3.72 19.98
C THR A 183 -12.10 3.31 19.04
N VAL A 184 -12.06 3.74 17.78
CA VAL A 184 -13.07 3.38 16.76
C VAL A 184 -13.11 1.86 16.54
N MET A 185 -11.94 1.20 16.51
CA MET A 185 -11.82 -0.24 16.33
C MET A 185 -12.35 -1.01 17.54
N LYS A 186 -12.01 -0.60 18.77
CA LYS A 186 -12.55 -1.19 20.00
C LYS A 186 -14.08 -1.06 20.09
N GLY A 187 -14.62 0.08 19.65
CA GLY A 187 -16.07 0.31 19.62
C GLY A 187 -16.83 -0.62 18.66
N GLN A 188 -16.19 -1.13 17.60
CA GLN A 188 -16.82 -2.13 16.74
C GLN A 188 -16.92 -3.51 17.37
N ILE A 189 -15.96 -3.89 18.22
CA ILE A 189 -15.94 -5.21 18.88
C ILE A 189 -17.09 -5.32 19.90
N SER A 190 -17.55 -4.20 20.48
CA SER A 190 -18.56 -4.23 21.55
C SER A 190 -20.01 -4.39 21.08
N LEU A 191 -20.28 -4.48 19.77
CA LEU A 191 -21.62 -4.43 19.18
C LEU A 191 -21.93 -5.64 18.26
N SER A 192 -21.35 -6.82 18.52
CA SER A 192 -21.83 -8.06 17.91
C SER A 192 -23.08 -8.56 18.64
N PHE A 193 -24.26 -8.08 18.24
CA PHE A 193 -25.48 -8.82 18.52
C PHE A 193 -25.57 -9.96 17.49
N GLU A 194 -25.56 -11.21 17.95
CA GLU A 194 -26.00 -12.35 17.14
C GLU A 194 -27.48 -12.15 16.82
N ASP A 195 -27.80 -11.67 15.61
CA ASP A 195 -29.18 -11.53 15.17
C ASP A 195 -29.71 -12.91 14.75
N THR A 196 -30.03 -13.75 15.72
CA THR A 196 -30.85 -14.94 15.51
C THR A 196 -32.30 -14.51 15.33
N ARG A 197 -32.64 -13.96 14.17
CA ARG A 197 -34.03 -13.96 13.68
C ARG A 197 -34.11 -14.71 12.38
N SER A 198 -34.29 -16.02 12.54
CA SER A 198 -34.83 -16.91 11.53
C SER A 198 -36.10 -16.29 10.95
N SER A 199 -36.05 -16.00 9.65
CA SER A 199 -37.16 -15.48 8.85
C SER A 199 -38.27 -16.53 8.77
N ALA A 200 -39.19 -16.54 9.72
CA ALA A 200 -40.50 -17.15 9.51
C ALA A 200 -41.43 -16.10 8.90
N PRO A 201 -41.98 -16.32 7.69
CA PRO A 201 -42.92 -15.38 7.10
C PRO A 201 -44.25 -15.46 7.85
N VAL A 202 -44.66 -14.33 8.45
CA VAL A 202 -45.99 -14.20 9.06
C VAL A 202 -47.02 -14.06 7.93
N ALA A 203 -47.83 -15.10 7.72
CA ALA A 203 -48.94 -15.06 6.78
C ALA A 203 -50.03 -14.09 7.28
N ALA A 204 -50.41 -13.12 6.46
CA ALA A 204 -51.48 -12.17 6.76
C ALA A 204 -52.85 -12.68 6.27
N PRO A 205 -53.93 -12.55 7.06
CA PRO A 205 -55.29 -12.67 6.54
C PRO A 205 -56.02 -11.33 6.73
N PHE A 206 -56.31 -10.61 5.64
CA PHE A 206 -57.37 -9.61 5.67
C PHE A 206 -58.06 -9.48 4.30
N LYS A 207 -59.11 -10.28 4.07
CA LYS A 207 -60.05 -10.06 2.98
C LYS A 207 -61.15 -9.10 3.47
N ARG A 208 -61.20 -7.89 2.92
CA ARG A 208 -62.35 -6.98 3.06
C ARG A 208 -63.53 -7.54 2.24
N ARG A 209 -64.68 -7.73 2.90
CA ARG A 209 -65.98 -7.96 2.25
C ARG A 209 -66.62 -6.61 1.89
N THR A 210 -66.89 -6.39 0.62
CA THR A 210 -67.80 -5.33 0.13
C THR A 210 -69.23 -5.89 0.11
N LYS A 211 -70.18 -5.16 0.72
CA LYS A 211 -71.62 -5.38 0.55
C LYS A 211 -72.11 -4.58 -0.66
N LEU A 212 -72.97 -5.20 -1.47
CA LEU A 212 -74.05 -4.58 -2.23
C LEU A 212 -75.35 -4.99 -1.54
#